data_AF-A0A9D5APM3-F1
#
_entry.id   AF-A0A9D5APM3-F1
#
_cell.length_a   1.000
_cell.length_b   1.000
_cell.length_c   1.000
_cell.angle_alpha   90.00
_cell.angle_beta   90.00
_cell.angle_gamma   90.00
#
_symmetry.space_group_name_H-M   'P 1'
#
loop_
_entity.id
_entity.type
_entity.pdbx_description
1 polymer ?
#
loop_
_entity_poly.entity_id
_entity_poly.type
_entity_poly.pdbx_seq_one_letter_code
_entity_poly.pdbx_strand_id
1 'polypeptide(L)'
;MRNLSSLKQEFLKRWIKGLRKYNSQKKDMNLLERKKAIKLSADLAMASTKDKTTLWRKAFIANTSTNIDEQDISTSPSQKQKKIAKKNLTNSCRLYRKTIIGSRKISRRNRVKERVDASFIATKLVKKRTRTLKSLLPGGKFMDDACLVDETLDYIQSLKAQVEVMRCLVTASELFINPP
;
A
#
# COMPACT_ATOMS: atom_id res chain seq x y z
N MET A 1 -17.77 3.71 1.54
CA MET A 1 -16.78 2.84 2.23
C MET A 1 -17.17 1.40 1.98
N ARG A 2 -16.25 0.51 1.56
CA ARG A 2 -16.60 -0.92 1.36
C ARG A 2 -16.91 -1.58 2.70
N ASN A 3 -17.82 -2.56 2.67
CA ASN A 3 -18.10 -3.38 3.85
C ASN A 3 -16.86 -4.20 4.23
N LEU A 4 -16.45 -4.11 5.49
CA LEU A 4 -15.28 -4.82 6.01
C LEU A 4 -15.45 -6.35 5.97
N SER A 5 -16.66 -6.87 6.14
CA SER A 5 -16.92 -8.32 6.06
C SER A 5 -16.68 -8.85 4.65
N SER A 6 -17.14 -8.13 3.63
CA SER A 6 -16.87 -8.43 2.23
C SER A 6 -15.37 -8.39 1.92
N LEU A 7 -14.65 -7.38 2.43
CA LEU A 7 -13.20 -7.28 2.28
C LEU A 7 -12.46 -8.48 2.91
N LYS A 8 -12.85 -8.89 4.13
CA LYS A 8 -12.31 -10.08 4.81
C LYS A 8 -12.52 -11.34 3.97
N GLN A 9 -13.73 -11.54 3.43
CA GLN A 9 -14.06 -12.70 2.60
C GLN A 9 -13.29 -12.72 1.28
N GLU A 10 -13.20 -11.58 0.58
CA GLU A 10 -12.41 -11.46 -0.65
C GLU A 10 -10.93 -11.72 -0.40
N PHE A 11 -10.38 -11.17 0.68
CA PHE A 11 -9.01 -11.40 1.10
C PHE A 11 -8.76 -12.88 1.33
N LEU A 12 -9.58 -13.54 2.15
CA LEU A 12 -9.44 -14.96 2.45
C LEU A 12 -9.51 -15.82 1.18
N LYS A 13 -10.50 -15.58 0.30
CA LYS A 13 -10.65 -16.30 -0.97
C LYS A 13 -9.39 -16.19 -1.84
N ARG A 14 -8.85 -14.97 -1.99
CA ARG A 14 -7.64 -14.73 -2.79
C ARG A 14 -6.40 -15.32 -2.13
N TRP A 15 -6.30 -15.26 -0.81
CA TRP A 15 -5.16 -15.78 -0.07
C TRP A 15 -5.09 -17.30 -0.13
N ILE A 16 -6.21 -18.00 0.05
CA ILE A 16 -6.29 -19.47 -0.13
C ILE A 16 -5.86 -19.86 -1.55
N LYS A 17 -6.32 -19.12 -2.58
CA LYS A 17 -5.90 -19.37 -3.97
C LYS A 17 -4.39 -19.20 -4.14
N GLY A 18 -3.80 -18.14 -3.56
CA GLY A 18 -2.37 -17.90 -3.60
C GLY A 18 -1.55 -18.99 -2.90
N LEU A 19 -1.98 -19.41 -1.71
CA LEU A 19 -1.32 -20.47 -0.94
C LEU A 19 -1.36 -21.82 -1.66
N ARG A 20 -2.49 -22.18 -2.27
CA ARG A 20 -2.60 -23.39 -3.09
C ARG A 20 -1.62 -23.38 -4.26
N LYS A 21 -1.50 -22.24 -4.97
CA LYS A 21 -0.54 -22.09 -6.08
C LYS A 21 0.90 -22.30 -5.61
N TYR A 22 1.29 -21.70 -4.50
CA TYR A 22 2.63 -21.90 -3.93
C TYR A 22 2.91 -23.36 -3.55
N ASN A 23 1.93 -24.02 -2.93
CA ASN A 23 2.06 -25.43 -2.54
C ASN A 23 2.21 -26.36 -3.77
N SER A 24 1.56 -26.04 -4.89
CA SER A 24 1.71 -26.78 -6.15
C SER A 24 3.04 -26.52 -6.86
N GLN A 25 3.65 -25.34 -6.67
CA GLN A 25 4.91 -24.97 -7.35
C GLN A 25 6.16 -25.56 -6.68
N LYS A 26 6.19 -25.63 -5.34
CA LYS A 26 7.36 -26.14 -4.61
C LYS A 26 6.89 -26.89 -3.36
N LYS A 27 6.95 -28.22 -3.41
CA LYS A 27 6.51 -29.08 -2.29
C LYS A 27 7.52 -29.07 -1.14
N ASP A 28 8.81 -29.06 -1.47
CA ASP A 28 9.91 -29.10 -0.49
C ASP A 28 10.49 -27.71 -0.29
N MET A 29 9.86 -26.93 0.60
CA MET A 29 10.34 -25.61 1.02
C MET A 29 10.91 -25.65 2.43
N ASN A 30 12.03 -24.96 2.65
CA ASN A 30 12.54 -24.76 4.01
C ASN A 30 11.60 -23.82 4.79
N LEU A 31 11.74 -23.78 6.13
CA LEU A 31 10.88 -22.96 7.00
C LEU A 31 10.90 -21.45 6.66
N LEU A 32 12.08 -20.90 6.37
CA LEU A 32 12.25 -19.50 5.96
C LEU A 32 11.56 -19.21 4.62
N GLU A 33 11.65 -20.13 3.65
CA GLU A 33 10.96 -20.03 2.36
C GLU A 33 9.45 -20.08 2.53
N ARG A 34 8.94 -21.00 3.35
CA ARG A 34 7.51 -21.08 3.68
C ARG A 34 7.00 -19.78 4.31
N LYS A 35 7.75 -19.22 5.28
CA LYS A 35 7.42 -17.93 5.91
C LYS A 35 7.38 -16.80 4.89
N LYS A 36 8.35 -16.73 3.98
CA LYS A 36 8.38 -15.74 2.89
C LYS A 36 7.21 -15.93 1.93
N ALA A 37 6.91 -17.16 1.51
CA ALA A 37 5.80 -17.46 0.61
C ALA A 37 4.43 -17.10 1.23
N ILE A 38 4.21 -17.42 2.51
CA ILE A 38 2.99 -17.04 3.24
C ILE A 38 2.83 -15.51 3.25
N LYS A 39 3.90 -14.78 3.59
CA LYS A 39 3.89 -13.31 3.61
C LYS A 39 3.60 -12.73 2.22
N LEU A 40 4.33 -13.17 1.19
CA LEU A 40 4.14 -12.69 -0.18
C LEU A 40 2.73 -12.99 -0.70
N SER A 41 2.21 -14.18 -0.42
CA SER A 41 0.84 -14.56 -0.78
C SER A 41 -0.20 -13.68 -0.10
N ALA A 42 0.00 -13.34 1.18
CA ALA A 42 -0.88 -12.44 1.92
C ALA A 42 -0.82 -11.01 1.36
N ASP A 43 0.38 -10.48 1.14
CA ASP A 43 0.59 -9.14 0.57
C ASP A 43 -0.07 -9.02 -0.82
N LEU A 44 0.12 -10.03 -1.67
CA LEU A 44 -0.50 -10.10 -2.99
C LEU A 44 -2.04 -10.24 -2.92
N ALA A 45 -2.55 -11.07 -2.01
CA ALA A 45 -3.99 -11.23 -1.82
C ALA A 45 -4.62 -9.91 -1.35
N MET A 46 -4.01 -9.24 -0.37
CA MET A 46 -4.44 -7.93 0.14
C MET A 46 -4.45 -6.88 -0.98
N ALA A 47 -3.35 -6.75 -1.73
CA ALA A 47 -3.24 -5.88 -2.88
C ALA A 47 -4.32 -6.15 -3.95
N SER A 48 -4.69 -7.42 -4.13
CA SER A 48 -5.64 -7.85 -5.15
C SER A 48 -7.11 -7.62 -4.78
N THR A 49 -7.45 -7.49 -3.49
CA THR A 49 -8.84 -7.19 -3.05
C THR A 49 -9.29 -5.78 -3.42
N LYS A 50 -8.35 -4.82 -3.49
CA LYS A 50 -8.68 -3.41 -3.70
C LYS A 50 -8.78 -3.05 -5.17
N ASP A 51 -9.28 -1.86 -5.46
CA ASP A 51 -9.34 -1.31 -6.81
C ASP A 51 -7.94 -1.02 -7.35
N LYS A 52 -7.80 -0.94 -8.67
CA LYS A 52 -6.49 -0.78 -9.35
C LYS A 52 -5.82 0.58 -9.10
N THR A 53 -6.51 1.48 -8.41
CA THR A 53 -6.15 2.89 -8.27
C THR A 53 -5.18 3.16 -7.13
N THR A 54 -5.20 2.37 -6.06
CA THR A 54 -4.41 2.67 -4.85
C THR A 54 -2.91 2.55 -5.11
N LEU A 55 -2.16 3.55 -4.64
CA LEU A 55 -0.73 3.68 -4.82
C LEU A 55 0.02 2.66 -3.95
N TRP A 56 -0.44 2.42 -2.72
CA TRP A 56 0.22 1.45 -1.83
C TRP A 56 0.14 0.02 -2.40
N ARG A 57 -0.94 -0.31 -3.11
CA ARG A 57 -1.11 -1.58 -3.83
C ARG A 57 -0.06 -1.74 -4.93
N LYS A 58 0.13 -0.70 -5.75
CA LYS A 58 1.10 -0.74 -6.86
C LYS A 58 2.52 -0.97 -6.33
N ALA A 59 2.84 -0.41 -5.17
CA ALA A 59 4.11 -0.64 -4.49
C ALA A 59 4.30 -2.11 -4.09
N PHE A 60 3.25 -2.79 -3.58
CA PHE A 60 3.33 -4.22 -3.31
C PHE A 60 3.58 -5.05 -4.57
N ILE A 61 2.83 -4.78 -5.64
CA ILE A 61 2.97 -5.53 -6.90
C ILE A 61 4.39 -5.37 -7.45
N ALA A 62 4.94 -4.14 -7.45
CA ALA A 62 6.30 -3.87 -7.88
C ALA A 62 7.37 -4.57 -7.03
N ASN A 63 7.13 -4.74 -5.72
CA ASN A 63 8.03 -5.50 -4.84
C ASN A 63 7.94 -7.02 -5.06
N THR A 64 6.79 -7.52 -5.52
CA THR A 64 6.57 -8.95 -5.79
C THR A 64 7.08 -9.40 -7.16
N SER A 65 7.03 -8.53 -8.18
CA SER A 65 7.44 -8.84 -9.56
C SER A 65 8.95 -9.08 -9.71
N THR A 66 9.75 -8.72 -8.71
CA THR A 66 11.20 -8.99 -8.72
C THR A 66 11.55 -10.39 -8.21
N ASN A 67 10.59 -11.16 -7.68
CA ASN A 67 10.85 -12.45 -7.03
C ASN A 67 10.02 -13.62 -7.59
N ILE A 68 9.03 -13.37 -8.44
CA ILE A 68 8.17 -14.39 -9.03
C ILE A 68 8.07 -14.05 -10.51
N ASP A 69 8.60 -14.93 -11.36
CA ASP A 69 8.44 -14.80 -12.80
C ASP A 69 6.98 -14.53 -13.12
N GLU A 70 6.76 -13.50 -13.93
CA GLU A 70 5.47 -12.97 -14.36
C GLU A 70 4.66 -14.03 -15.08
N GLN A 71 3.99 -14.92 -14.35
CA GLN A 71 2.92 -15.71 -14.91
C GLN A 71 1.85 -16.00 -13.85
N ASP A 72 0.73 -15.32 -14.05
CA ASP A 72 -0.58 -15.95 -13.91
C ASP A 72 -1.26 -15.88 -12.53
N ILE A 73 -1.25 -14.71 -11.89
CA ILE A 73 -2.22 -14.37 -10.81
C ILE A 73 -3.12 -13.18 -11.22
N SER A 74 -2.99 -12.69 -12.45
CA SER A 74 -3.94 -11.73 -13.01
C SER A 74 -5.20 -12.46 -13.48
N THR A 75 -6.12 -12.76 -12.56
CA THR A 75 -7.44 -13.28 -12.95
C THR A 75 -8.32 -12.12 -13.41
N SER A 76 -8.20 -11.75 -14.68
CA SER A 76 -9.32 -11.38 -15.56
C SER A 76 -8.83 -11.35 -17.02
N PRO A 77 -9.50 -12.04 -17.98
CA PRO A 77 -9.06 -12.15 -19.35
C PRO A 77 -9.48 -10.88 -20.12
N SER A 78 -8.56 -9.94 -20.27
CA SER A 78 -8.55 -8.98 -21.39
C SER A 78 -7.30 -8.10 -21.31
N GLN A 79 -6.61 -8.01 -22.45
CA GLN A 79 -5.52 -7.11 -22.78
C GLN A 79 -4.11 -7.54 -22.35
N LYS A 80 -3.48 -8.23 -23.30
CA LYS A 80 -2.03 -8.28 -23.59
C LYS A 80 -1.29 -7.06 -23.03
N GLN A 81 -0.53 -7.23 -21.95
CA GLN A 81 0.41 -6.22 -21.50
C GLN A 81 1.74 -6.43 -22.23
N LYS A 82 1.96 -5.58 -23.23
CA LYS A 82 3.26 -5.36 -23.86
C LYS A 82 4.28 -5.03 -22.77
N LYS A 83 5.51 -5.56 -22.90
CA LYS A 83 6.69 -5.13 -22.16
C LYS A 83 6.77 -3.59 -22.21
N ILE A 84 6.56 -2.92 -21.07
CA ILE A 84 6.69 -1.46 -20.99
C ILE A 84 7.89 -1.14 -20.10
N ALA A 85 8.90 -0.61 -20.78
CA ALA A 85 10.05 0.09 -20.23
C ALA A 85 9.66 1.07 -19.12
N LYS A 86 10.57 1.26 -18.17
CA LYS A 86 10.62 2.32 -17.15
C LYS A 86 9.95 3.61 -17.67
N LYS A 87 8.71 3.85 -17.27
CA LYS A 87 7.99 5.11 -17.55
C LYS A 87 7.52 5.71 -16.23
N ASN A 88 7.92 6.96 -16.05
CA ASN A 88 7.75 7.78 -14.87
C ASN A 88 6.32 7.70 -14.31
N LEU A 89 6.23 7.42 -13.01
CA LEU A 89 4.99 7.39 -12.24
C LEU A 89 4.51 8.83 -11.97
N THR A 90 4.08 9.52 -13.02
CA THR A 90 3.45 10.84 -12.90
C THR A 90 1.98 10.74 -13.31
N ASN A 91 1.13 11.31 -12.45
CA ASN A 91 -0.22 11.83 -12.72
C ASN A 91 -1.40 10.91 -12.38
N SER A 92 -1.93 11.11 -11.17
CA SER A 92 -3.36 10.90 -10.87
C SER A 92 -3.88 11.80 -9.71
N CYS A 93 -3.23 12.92 -9.42
CA CYS A 93 -3.84 13.98 -8.60
C CYS A 93 -3.85 15.26 -9.47
N ARG A 94 -4.60 15.22 -10.60
CA ARG A 94 -4.99 16.44 -11.34
C ARG A 94 -6.27 16.93 -10.70
N LEU A 95 -6.23 18.12 -10.11
CA LEU A 95 -7.20 19.22 -10.23
C LEU A 95 -6.75 20.31 -9.25
N TYR A 96 -6.95 21.57 -9.63
CA TYR A 96 -6.53 22.83 -8.96
C TYR A 96 -5.08 23.29 -9.20
N ARG A 97 -4.73 23.61 -10.46
CA ARG A 97 -3.73 24.65 -10.74
C ARG A 97 -4.46 25.98 -10.95
N LYS A 98 -4.44 26.87 -9.95
CA LYS A 98 -4.56 28.31 -10.21
C LYS A 98 -3.14 28.85 -10.36
N THR A 99 -2.83 29.35 -11.54
CA THR A 99 -1.63 30.14 -11.83
C THR A 99 -1.65 31.40 -10.96
N ILE A 100 -0.58 31.62 -10.19
CA ILE A 100 -0.30 32.94 -9.62
C ILE A 100 1.00 33.43 -10.25
N ILE A 101 0.82 34.28 -11.26
CA ILE A 101 1.85 35.20 -11.72
C ILE A 101 1.84 36.36 -10.72
N GLY A 102 2.94 36.56 -9.99
CA GLY A 102 3.04 37.58 -8.94
C GLY A 102 4.44 38.14 -8.82
N SER A 103 4.59 39.37 -9.28
CA SER A 103 5.75 40.27 -9.30
C SER A 103 6.79 40.15 -8.17
N ARG A 104 8.08 40.10 -8.57
CA ARG A 104 9.22 40.38 -7.70
C ARG A 104 9.18 41.85 -7.26
N LYS A 105 8.88 42.11 -5.98
CA LYS A 105 9.28 43.35 -5.31
C LYS A 105 10.27 43.00 -4.20
N ILE A 106 11.53 43.37 -4.43
CA ILE A 106 12.61 43.34 -3.44
C ILE A 106 12.31 44.47 -2.46
N SER A 107 11.78 44.13 -1.28
CA SER A 107 11.63 45.09 -0.18
C SER A 107 12.76 44.92 0.83
N ARG A 108 13.31 46.06 1.24
CA ARG A 108 14.56 46.24 1.97
C ARG A 108 14.46 45.73 3.42
N ARG A 109 15.58 45.19 3.91
CA ARG A 109 15.81 44.68 5.27
C ARG A 109 15.47 45.74 6.33
N ASN A 110 14.56 45.39 7.25
CA ASN A 110 14.57 45.86 8.63
C ASN A 110 14.68 44.62 9.53
N ARG A 111 15.76 44.52 10.32
CA ARG A 111 15.93 43.44 11.32
C ARG A 111 15.01 43.69 12.51
N VAL A 112 13.76 43.27 12.39
CA VAL A 112 12.85 43.08 13.51
C VAL A 112 13.24 41.77 14.20
N LYS A 113 13.32 41.75 15.55
CA LYS A 113 13.51 40.53 16.34
C LYS A 113 12.62 39.42 15.77
N GLU A 114 13.25 38.39 15.21
CA GLU A 114 12.59 37.30 14.50
C GLU A 114 11.82 36.45 15.52
N ARG A 115 10.57 36.85 15.81
CA ARG A 115 9.62 35.98 16.48
C ARG A 115 9.42 34.80 15.54
N VAL A 116 9.88 33.61 15.94
CA VAL A 116 9.63 32.39 15.17
C VAL A 116 8.13 32.28 14.99
N ASP A 117 7.69 32.44 13.74
CA ASP A 117 6.28 32.41 13.40
C ASP A 117 5.69 31.05 13.80
N ALA A 118 4.59 31.06 14.55
CA ALA A 118 3.87 29.84 14.93
C ALA A 118 3.50 29.02 13.69
N SER A 119 3.24 29.68 12.56
CA SER A 119 3.02 29.03 11.26
C SER A 119 4.24 28.25 10.78
N PHE A 120 5.45 28.79 10.96
CA PHE A 120 6.68 28.08 10.61
C PHE A 120 6.89 26.83 11.46
N ILE A 121 6.62 26.92 12.77
CA ILE A 121 6.69 25.77 13.68
C ILE A 121 5.66 24.71 13.28
N ALA A 122 4.41 25.11 13.03
CA ALA A 122 3.33 24.22 12.63
C ALA A 122 3.66 23.50 11.31
N THR A 123 4.12 24.22 10.29
CA THR A 123 4.50 23.63 8.99
C THR A 123 5.67 22.67 9.12
N LYS A 124 6.67 22.96 9.97
CA LYS A 124 7.79 22.05 10.24
C LYS A 124 7.31 20.76 10.92
N LEU A 125 6.39 20.86 11.88
CA LEU A 125 5.79 19.71 12.55
C LEU A 125 4.99 18.84 11.58
N VAL A 126 4.14 19.46 10.75
CA VAL A 126 3.37 18.75 9.71
C VAL A 126 4.31 18.03 8.75
N LYS A 127 5.34 18.71 8.22
CA LYS A 127 6.33 18.08 7.33
C LYS A 127 7.01 16.87 7.99
N LYS A 128 7.34 16.95 9.29
CA LYS A 128 7.93 15.81 10.03
C LYS A 128 6.94 14.64 10.10
N ARG A 129 5.69 14.90 10.51
CA ARG A 129 4.65 13.87 10.60
C ARG A 129 4.31 13.25 9.25
N THR A 130 4.21 14.05 8.19
CA THR A 130 4.01 13.58 6.81
C THR A 130 5.13 12.64 6.37
N ARG A 131 6.40 12.99 6.65
CA ARG A 131 7.55 12.10 6.34
C ARG A 131 7.47 10.77 7.10
N THR A 132 7.14 10.82 8.38
CA THR A 132 6.93 9.60 9.18
C THR A 132 5.82 8.75 8.59
N LEU A 133 4.67 9.34 8.25
CA LEU A 133 3.55 8.62 7.67
C LEU A 133 3.91 7.99 6.31
N LYS A 134 4.61 8.72 5.44
CA LYS A 134 5.14 8.19 4.16
C LYS A 134 6.10 7.02 4.35
N SER A 135 6.82 6.95 5.46
CA SER A 135 7.73 5.83 5.75
C SER A 135 7.01 4.56 6.21
N LEU A 136 5.79 4.70 6.74
CA LEU A 136 4.97 3.58 7.23
C LEU A 136 4.15 2.93 6.11
N LEU A 137 3.84 3.67 5.06
CA LEU A 137 3.05 3.17 3.94
C LEU A 137 3.92 2.48 2.89
N PRO A 138 3.49 1.33 2.35
CA PRO A 138 4.08 0.74 1.16
C PRO A 138 4.09 1.76 0.02
N GLY A 139 5.28 2.12 -0.49
CA GLY A 139 5.41 3.13 -1.55
C GLY A 139 5.14 4.58 -1.12
N GLY A 140 4.91 4.86 0.17
CA GLY A 140 4.55 6.18 0.68
C GLY A 140 5.56 7.28 0.36
N LYS A 141 6.85 6.93 0.25
CA LYS A 141 7.92 7.87 -0.16
C LYS A 141 7.64 8.56 -1.51
N PHE A 142 6.88 7.91 -2.40
CA PHE A 142 6.54 8.42 -3.74
C PHE A 142 5.13 8.99 -3.83
N MET A 143 4.38 9.04 -2.72
CA MET A 143 3.03 9.58 -2.68
C MET A 143 3.05 11.10 -2.52
N ASP A 144 2.06 11.78 -3.11
CA ASP A 144 1.77 13.18 -2.84
C ASP A 144 1.08 13.37 -1.48
N ASP A 145 1.26 14.53 -0.86
CA ASP A 145 0.68 14.86 0.44
C ASP A 145 -0.85 14.90 0.39
N ALA A 146 -1.43 15.32 -0.75
CA ALA A 146 -2.88 15.42 -0.94
C ALA A 146 -3.58 14.05 -0.89
N CYS A 147 -2.93 13.02 -1.42
CA CYS A 147 -3.49 11.68 -1.58
C CYS A 147 -3.04 10.74 -0.42
N LEU A 148 -2.20 11.21 0.50
CA LEU A 148 -1.56 10.42 1.57
C LEU A 148 -2.54 9.92 2.64
N VAL A 149 -3.47 10.76 3.07
CA VAL A 149 -4.42 10.41 4.15
C VAL A 149 -5.42 9.36 3.65
N ASP A 150 -5.92 9.50 2.43
CA ASP A 150 -6.85 8.54 1.82
C ASP A 150 -6.19 7.16 1.64
N GLU A 151 -4.96 7.13 1.12
CA GLU A 151 -4.18 5.90 0.99
C GLU A 151 -3.89 5.27 2.37
N THR A 152 -3.66 6.09 3.40
CA THR A 152 -3.47 5.60 4.78
C THR A 152 -4.73 4.95 5.33
N LEU A 153 -5.89 5.60 5.18
CA LEU A 153 -7.16 5.08 5.65
C LEU A 153 -7.49 3.75 4.97
N ASP A 154 -7.27 3.65 3.66
CA ASP A 154 -7.47 2.43 2.90
C ASP A 154 -6.52 1.31 3.33
N TYR A 155 -5.24 1.64 3.58
CA TYR A 155 -4.26 0.67 4.06
C TYR A 155 -4.58 0.16 5.47
N ILE A 156 -5.00 1.04 6.39
CA ILE A 156 -5.45 0.64 7.74
C ILE A 156 -6.63 -0.33 7.67
N GLN A 157 -7.61 -0.07 6.80
CA GLN A 157 -8.74 -0.99 6.62
C GLN A 157 -8.29 -2.36 6.10
N SER A 158 -7.33 -2.37 5.19
CA SER A 158 -6.76 -3.59 4.61
C SER A 158 -6.01 -4.41 5.67
N LEU A 159 -5.18 -3.74 6.49
CA LEU A 159 -4.48 -4.35 7.62
C LEU A 159 -5.46 -4.93 8.65
N LYS A 160 -6.52 -4.20 9.00
CA LYS A 160 -7.57 -4.71 9.91
C LYS A 160 -8.22 -5.98 9.38
N ALA A 161 -8.56 -6.02 8.09
CA ALA A 161 -9.13 -7.21 7.48
C ALA A 161 -8.15 -8.39 7.48
N GLN A 162 -6.88 -8.14 7.12
CA GLN A 162 -5.82 -9.15 7.12
C GLN A 162 -5.62 -9.76 8.51
N VAL A 163 -5.41 -8.91 9.53
CA VAL A 163 -5.16 -9.35 10.92
C VAL A 163 -6.32 -10.17 11.45
N GLU A 164 -7.56 -9.74 11.19
CA GLU A 164 -8.73 -10.50 11.63
C GLU A 164 -8.76 -11.90 11.00
N VAL A 165 -8.63 -11.98 9.68
CA VAL A 165 -8.67 -13.28 8.98
C VAL A 165 -7.58 -14.20 9.50
N MET A 166 -6.37 -13.67 9.74
CA MET A 166 -5.28 -14.45 10.32
C MET A 166 -5.61 -14.95 11.73
N ARG A 167 -6.21 -14.12 12.59
CA ARG A 167 -6.67 -14.53 13.93
C ARG A 167 -7.72 -15.62 13.86
N CYS A 168 -8.74 -15.47 13.00
CA CYS A 168 -9.77 -16.48 12.81
C CYS A 168 -9.18 -17.84 12.38
N LEU A 169 -8.17 -17.83 11.51
CA LEU A 169 -7.49 -19.08 11.10
C LEU A 169 -6.72 -19.72 12.24
N VAL A 170 -6.01 -18.93 13.05
CA VAL A 170 -5.30 -19.43 14.23
C VAL A 170 -6.29 -20.07 15.20
N THR A 171 -7.35 -19.34 15.59
CA THR A 171 -8.39 -19.85 16.49
C THR A 171 -9.06 -21.11 15.94
N ALA A 172 -9.41 -21.13 14.64
CA ALA A 172 -9.97 -22.34 14.02
C ALA A 172 -8.99 -23.52 14.08
N SER A 173 -7.69 -23.29 13.80
CA SER A 173 -6.69 -24.34 13.85
C SER A 173 -6.45 -24.90 15.26
N GLU A 174 -6.51 -24.05 16.29
CA GLU A 174 -6.39 -24.46 17.69
C GLU A 174 -7.55 -25.38 18.10
N LEU A 175 -8.78 -25.06 17.66
CA LEU A 175 -9.96 -25.90 17.90
C LEU A 175 -9.89 -27.26 17.19
N PHE A 176 -9.24 -27.33 16.01
CA PHE A 176 -9.04 -28.61 15.32
C PHE A 176 -7.96 -29.48 16.00
N ILE A 177 -6.96 -28.86 16.62
CA ILE A 177 -5.86 -29.58 17.30
C ILE A 177 -6.30 -30.04 18.70
N ASN A 178 -7.08 -29.23 19.41
CA ASN A 178 -7.57 -29.52 20.75
C ASN A 178 -9.12 -29.51 20.73
N PRO A 179 -9.76 -30.63 20.33
CA PRO A 179 -11.22 -30.72 20.39
C PRO A 179 -11.70 -30.68 21.85
N PRO A 180 -12.89 -30.11 22.11
CA PRO A 180 -13.47 -30.03 23.44
C PRO A 180 -13.79 -31.40 24.04
#